data_AF-G1VE99-F1
#
_entry.id   AF-G1VE99-F1
#
_cell.length_a   1.000
_cell.length_b   1.000
_cell.length_c   1.000
_cell.angle_alpha   90.00
_cell.angle_beta   90.00
_cell.angle_gamma   90.00
#
_symmetry.space_group_name_H-M   'P 1'
#
loop_
_entity.id
_entity.type
_entity.pdbx_description
1 polymer ?
#
loop_
_entity_poly.entity_id
_entity_poly.type
_entity_poly.pdbx_seq_one_letter_code
_entity_poly.pdbx_strand_id
1 'polypeptide(L)'
;MRVKKLLVIALMAFPMMGMAQSSYEQKSDSANTTQFENKQNSAVYQQWLSQYEECGRQINTISEQYQREVEKRGYPKKKTVKAKIALVNQYIGLLQQQRDSPELNQGVDLDKVNSKITMWQEQLAGLTALLKKI
;
A
#
# COMPACT_ATOMS: atom_id res chain seq x y z
N MET A 1 -31.29 9.71 -27.94
CA MET A 1 -31.43 9.36 -26.50
C MET A 1 -30.03 9.09 -25.95
N ARG A 2 -29.60 9.89 -24.97
CA ARG A 2 -28.25 9.87 -24.40
C ARG A 2 -28.09 8.63 -23.52
N VAL A 3 -27.11 7.79 -23.84
CA VAL A 3 -26.76 6.60 -23.07
C VAL A 3 -26.42 7.03 -21.64
N LYS A 4 -27.09 6.37 -20.69
CA LYS A 4 -27.10 6.68 -19.26
C LYS A 4 -25.67 6.64 -18.70
N LYS A 5 -25.23 7.77 -18.16
CA LYS A 5 -24.05 7.90 -17.29
C LYS A 5 -24.35 7.18 -15.97
N LEU A 6 -24.14 5.88 -15.91
CA LEU A 6 -24.25 5.12 -14.66
C LEU A 6 -23.06 4.18 -14.54
N LEU A 7 -22.46 4.20 -13.35
CA LEU A 7 -21.30 3.44 -12.86
C LEU A 7 -19.93 4.09 -13.06
N VAL A 8 -19.79 5.33 -12.60
CA VAL A 8 -18.56 5.70 -11.88
C VAL A 8 -18.65 5.05 -10.51
N ILE A 9 -18.27 3.77 -10.44
CA ILE A 9 -18.05 3.09 -9.17
C ILE A 9 -16.97 3.91 -8.48
N ALA A 10 -17.35 4.46 -7.33
CA ALA A 10 -16.47 5.08 -6.36
C ALA A 10 -15.34 4.11 -6.01
N LEU A 11 -14.25 4.12 -6.79
CA LEU A 11 -13.00 3.52 -6.39
C LEU A 11 -12.33 4.50 -5.43
N MET A 12 -12.87 4.49 -4.22
CA MET A 12 -12.28 4.89 -2.96
C MET A 12 -11.30 6.06 -3.09
N ALA A 13 -11.81 7.25 -2.76
CA ALA A 13 -10.98 8.26 -2.13
C ALA A 13 -10.15 7.54 -1.09
N PHE A 14 -8.86 7.37 -1.37
CA PHE A 14 -7.92 7.07 -0.32
C PHE A 14 -8.19 8.13 0.75
N PRO A 15 -8.46 7.76 2.02
CA PRO A 15 -7.94 8.65 3.04
C PRO A 15 -6.48 8.80 2.63
N MET A 16 -6.08 10.02 2.24
CA MET A 16 -4.70 10.43 2.36
C MET A 16 -4.42 10.26 3.86
N MET A 17 -4.15 9.03 4.28
CA MET A 17 -3.59 8.74 5.57
C MET A 17 -2.23 9.37 5.45
N GLY A 18 -2.17 10.66 5.81
CA GLY A 18 -0.96 11.28 6.28
C GLY A 18 -0.30 10.23 7.13
N MET A 19 0.89 9.83 6.68
CA MET A 19 1.77 8.84 7.27
C MET A 19 1.43 8.75 8.74
N ALA A 20 0.64 7.74 9.11
CA ALA A 20 0.27 7.55 10.50
C ALA A 20 1.62 7.36 11.18
N GLN A 21 2.04 8.41 11.89
CA GLN A 21 3.19 8.43 12.74
C GLN A 21 2.86 7.38 13.80
N SER A 22 3.17 6.12 13.48
CA SER A 22 2.94 4.97 14.33
C SER A 22 3.99 5.08 15.41
N SER A 23 3.68 5.88 16.44
CA SER A 23 4.34 5.76 17.73
C SER A 23 4.04 4.34 18.18
N TYR A 24 5.03 3.46 18.03
CA TYR A 24 4.96 2.13 18.59
C TYR A 24 4.79 2.32 20.10
N GLU A 25 3.62 2.00 20.65
CA GLU A 25 3.47 1.87 22.09
C GLU A 25 4.32 0.68 22.53
N GLN A 26 5.55 1.02 22.94
CA GLN A 26 6.53 0.11 23.50
C GLN A 26 5.96 -0.44 24.81
N LYS A 27 5.41 -1.66 24.77
CA LYS A 27 5.19 -2.43 25.99
C LYS A 27 6.56 -2.74 26.59
N SER A 28 6.84 -2.08 27.70
CA SER A 28 8.11 -2.07 28.41
C SER A 28 8.37 -3.41 29.11
N ASP A 29 9.06 -4.31 28.41
CA ASP A 29 9.89 -5.36 29.03
C ASP A 29 11.35 -5.08 28.65
N SER A 30 12.11 -4.56 29.61
CA SER A 30 13.44 -3.94 29.44
C SER A 30 14.54 -4.87 28.89
N ALA A 31 14.30 -6.18 28.80
CA ALA A 31 15.20 -7.14 28.15
C ALA A 31 14.99 -7.27 26.63
N ASN A 32 13.77 -7.00 26.13
CA ASN A 32 13.42 -7.11 24.70
C ASN A 32 13.74 -5.83 23.92
N THR A 33 13.77 -4.68 24.59
CA THR A 33 14.00 -3.38 23.94
C THR A 33 15.35 -3.31 23.22
N THR A 34 16.42 -3.77 23.87
CA THR A 34 17.78 -3.70 23.31
C THR A 34 17.96 -4.62 22.10
N GLN A 35 17.26 -5.76 22.08
CA GLN A 35 17.32 -6.73 20.98
C GLN A 35 16.47 -6.29 19.78
N PHE A 36 15.36 -5.59 20.02
CA PHE A 36 14.51 -5.00 19.00
C PHE A 36 15.18 -3.79 18.32
N GLU A 37 15.76 -2.86 19.10
CA GLU A 37 16.50 -1.70 18.57
C GLU A 37 17.72 -2.13 17.72
N ASN A 38 18.46 -3.15 18.15
CA ASN A 38 19.62 -3.65 17.40
C ASN A 38 19.24 -4.26 16.04
N LYS A 39 18.04 -4.87 15.93
CA LYS A 39 17.55 -5.51 14.71
C LYS A 39 16.78 -4.58 13.78
N GLN A 40 16.16 -3.53 14.30
CA GLN A 40 15.67 -2.43 13.47
C GLN A 40 16.84 -1.71 12.76
N ASN A 41 18.04 -1.82 13.33
CA ASN A 41 19.30 -1.40 12.70
C ASN A 41 19.90 -2.44 11.73
N SER A 42 19.24 -3.59 11.51
CA SER A 42 19.73 -4.58 10.55
C SER A 42 19.65 -4.06 9.12
N ALA A 43 20.66 -4.37 8.31
CA ALA A 43 20.71 -3.97 6.91
C ALA A 43 19.48 -4.47 6.11
N VAL A 44 18.98 -5.67 6.45
CA VAL A 44 17.79 -6.27 5.83
C VAL A 44 16.54 -5.46 6.12
N TYR A 45 16.32 -5.07 7.38
CA TYR A 45 15.18 -4.24 7.76
C TYR A 45 15.25 -2.84 7.12
N GLN A 46 16.41 -2.20 7.14
CA GLN A 46 16.60 -0.87 6.55
C GLN A 46 16.38 -0.87 5.03
N GLN A 47 16.88 -1.91 4.35
CA GLN A 47 16.63 -2.07 2.91
C GLN A 47 15.14 -2.29 2.62
N TRP A 48 14.48 -3.18 3.36
CA TRP A 48 13.05 -3.41 3.23
C TRP A 48 12.24 -2.14 3.49
N LEU A 49 12.56 -1.40 4.56
CA LEU A 49 11.88 -0.16 4.94
C LEU A 49 12.02 0.89 3.84
N SER A 50 13.24 1.07 3.29
CA SER A 50 13.49 1.99 2.19
C SER A 50 12.64 1.65 0.95
N GLN A 51 12.54 0.37 0.59
CA GLN A 51 11.70 -0.09 -0.51
C GLN A 51 10.21 0.10 -0.24
N TYR A 52 9.77 -0.17 0.98
CA TYR A 52 8.38 -0.02 1.42
C TYR A 52 7.93 1.43 1.38
N GLU A 53 8.73 2.35 1.90
CA GLU A 53 8.43 3.77 1.88
C GLU A 53 8.46 4.36 0.46
N GLU A 54 9.45 3.99 -0.35
CA GLU A 54 9.54 4.44 -1.74
C GLU A 54 8.35 3.95 -2.56
N CYS A 55 7.98 2.67 -2.42
CA CYS A 55 6.80 2.12 -3.09
C CYS A 55 5.51 2.87 -2.64
N GLY A 56 5.37 3.15 -1.34
CA GLY A 56 4.27 3.96 -0.81
C GLY A 56 4.21 5.37 -1.41
N ARG A 57 5.36 6.06 -1.52
CA ARG A 57 5.45 7.39 -2.17
C ARG A 57 5.03 7.32 -3.63
N GLN A 58 5.53 6.33 -4.38
CA GLN A 58 5.17 6.15 -5.78
C GLN A 58 3.67 5.85 -5.97
N ILE A 59 3.07 5.08 -5.05
CA ILE A 59 1.61 4.86 -5.04
C ILE A 59 0.86 6.17 -4.83
N ASN A 60 1.31 7.04 -3.93
CA ASN A 60 0.69 8.35 -3.72
C ASN A 60 0.78 9.22 -4.99
N THR A 61 1.96 9.32 -5.60
CA THR A 61 2.17 10.09 -6.84
C THR A 61 1.29 9.59 -7.99
N ILE A 62 1.22 8.27 -8.24
CA ILE A 62 0.37 7.75 -9.31
C ILE A 62 -1.12 7.91 -8.98
N SER A 63 -1.48 7.93 -7.70
CA SER A 63 -2.86 8.17 -7.26
C SER A 63 -3.30 9.60 -7.50
N GLU A 64 -2.42 10.58 -7.29
CA GLU A 64 -2.68 11.97 -7.68
C GLU A 64 -2.87 12.09 -9.19
N GLN A 65 -1.99 11.47 -9.99
CA GLN A 65 -2.14 11.48 -11.44
C GLN A 65 -3.46 10.83 -11.87
N TYR A 66 -3.80 9.68 -11.28
CA TYR A 66 -5.06 9.00 -11.51
C TYR A 66 -6.25 9.94 -11.25
N GLN A 67 -6.24 10.64 -10.10
CA GLN A 67 -7.31 11.54 -9.71
C GLN A 67 -7.44 12.73 -10.67
N ARG A 68 -6.33 13.38 -11.01
CA ARG A 68 -6.32 14.48 -12.01
C ARG A 68 -6.85 14.03 -13.37
N GLU A 69 -6.55 12.79 -13.77
CA GLU A 69 -7.08 12.23 -15.02
C GLU A 69 -8.58 11.98 -14.96
N VAL A 70 -9.08 11.44 -13.84
CA VAL A 70 -10.52 11.25 -13.60
C VAL A 70 -11.25 12.59 -13.59
N GLU A 71 -10.74 13.61 -12.90
CA GLU A 71 -11.36 14.94 -12.86
C GLU A 71 -11.42 15.59 -14.24
N LYS A 72 -10.35 15.44 -15.04
CA LYS A 72 -10.27 16.06 -16.37
C LYS A 72 -11.18 15.42 -17.41
N ARG A 73 -11.35 14.08 -17.41
CA ARG A 73 -12.06 13.36 -18.50
C ARG A 73 -13.16 12.41 -18.04
N GLY A 74 -13.33 12.22 -16.74
CA GLY A 74 -14.24 11.25 -16.13
C GLY A 74 -13.68 9.84 -15.92
N TYR A 75 -12.46 9.54 -16.40
CA TYR A 75 -11.82 8.23 -16.27
C TYR A 75 -10.28 8.32 -16.28
N PRO A 76 -9.56 7.39 -15.62
CA PRO A 76 -8.09 7.38 -15.64
C PRO A 76 -7.56 6.82 -16.96
N LYS A 77 -6.32 7.17 -17.35
CA LYS A 77 -5.70 6.53 -18.53
C LYS A 77 -5.36 5.07 -18.22
N LYS A 78 -5.51 4.20 -19.23
CA LYS A 78 -5.09 2.79 -19.19
C LYS A 78 -3.65 2.61 -18.68
N LYS A 79 -2.71 3.46 -19.13
CA LYS A 79 -1.31 3.42 -18.68
C LYS A 79 -1.13 3.73 -17.20
N THR A 80 -1.90 4.67 -16.66
CA THR A 80 -1.88 5.08 -15.24
C THR A 80 -2.41 3.94 -14.37
N VAL A 81 -3.49 3.28 -14.81
CA VAL A 81 -4.05 2.11 -14.12
C VAL A 81 -3.04 0.95 -14.11
N LYS A 82 -2.39 0.65 -15.24
CA LYS A 82 -1.33 -0.38 -15.29
C LYS A 82 -0.17 -0.07 -14.35
N ALA A 83 0.31 1.18 -14.31
CA ALA A 83 1.38 1.59 -13.41
C ALA A 83 0.95 1.44 -11.93
N LYS A 84 -0.27 1.87 -11.58
CA LYS A 84 -0.81 1.72 -10.23
C LYS A 84 -0.97 0.25 -9.83
N ILE A 85 -1.41 -0.63 -10.74
CA ILE A 85 -1.46 -2.08 -10.52
C ILE A 85 -0.07 -2.65 -10.20
N ALA A 86 0.95 -2.27 -10.96
CA ALA A 86 2.32 -2.75 -10.73
C ALA A 86 2.84 -2.34 -9.35
N LEU A 87 2.61 -1.07 -8.96
CA LEU A 87 3.01 -0.56 -7.65
C LEU A 87 2.25 -1.22 -6.50
N VAL A 88 0.94 -1.42 -6.63
CA VAL A 88 0.13 -2.11 -5.62
C VAL A 88 0.58 -3.57 -5.46
N ASN A 89 0.88 -4.27 -6.56
CA ASN A 89 1.44 -5.62 -6.51
C ASN A 89 2.78 -5.65 -5.76
N GLN A 90 3.69 -4.72 -6.06
CA GLN A 90 4.97 -4.61 -5.37
C GLN A 90 4.79 -4.36 -3.87
N TYR A 91 3.87 -3.47 -3.49
CA TYR A 91 3.57 -3.15 -2.10
C TYR A 91 3.00 -4.35 -1.34
N ILE A 92 2.11 -5.13 -1.96
CA ILE A 92 1.63 -6.40 -1.40
C ILE A 92 2.79 -7.36 -1.18
N GLY A 93 3.71 -7.47 -2.16
CA GLY A 93 4.91 -8.30 -2.02
C GLY A 93 5.79 -7.89 -0.85
N LEU A 94 5.95 -6.59 -0.60
CA LEU A 94 6.72 -6.08 0.55
C LEU A 94 6.03 -6.37 1.89
N LEU A 95 4.69 -6.30 1.96
CA LEU A 95 3.94 -6.70 3.14
C LEU A 95 4.02 -8.22 3.39
N GLN A 96 3.97 -9.02 2.33
CA GLN A 96 4.18 -10.47 2.42
C GLN A 96 5.59 -10.80 2.90
N GLN A 97 6.61 -10.11 2.38
CA GLN A 97 7.98 -10.24 2.85
C GLN A 97 8.09 -9.89 4.35
N GLN A 98 7.43 -8.82 4.81
CA GLN A 98 7.39 -8.48 6.23
C GLN A 98 6.75 -9.57 7.06
N ARG A 99 5.67 -10.19 6.59
CA ARG A 99 4.95 -11.26 7.30
C ARG A 99 5.78 -12.55 7.37
N ASP A 100 6.38 -12.94 6.25
CA ASP A 100 6.95 -14.26 6.04
C ASP A 100 8.42 -14.35 6.50
N SER A 101 9.12 -13.22 6.68
CA SER A 101 10.52 -13.16 7.11
C SER A 101 10.65 -13.02 8.64
N PRO A 102 11.30 -13.98 9.32
CA PRO A 102 11.63 -13.87 10.74
C PRO A 102 12.44 -12.62 11.09
N GLU A 103 13.23 -12.10 10.14
CA GLU A 103 14.03 -10.89 10.30
C GLU A 103 13.17 -9.61 10.34
N LEU A 104 11.99 -9.64 9.73
CA LEU A 104 11.11 -8.48 9.57
C LEU A 104 9.83 -8.55 10.42
N ASN A 105 9.47 -9.74 10.92
CA ASN A 105 8.20 -9.98 11.60
C ASN A 105 8.27 -10.04 13.14
N GLN A 106 9.46 -9.89 13.72
CA GLN A 106 9.64 -9.87 15.17
C GLN A 106 8.92 -8.66 15.78
N GLY A 107 8.04 -8.91 16.75
CA GLY A 107 7.25 -7.85 17.40
C GLY A 107 6.19 -7.20 16.50
N VAL A 108 5.96 -7.75 15.31
CA VAL A 108 4.93 -7.28 14.37
C VAL A 108 3.62 -8.00 14.63
N ASP A 109 2.54 -7.25 14.67
CA ASP A 109 1.17 -7.77 14.68
C ASP A 109 0.83 -8.34 13.30
N LEU A 110 0.96 -9.66 13.15
CA LEU A 110 0.74 -10.35 11.88
C LEU A 110 -0.71 -10.25 11.38
N ASP A 111 -1.68 -10.15 12.28
CA ASP A 111 -3.09 -10.00 11.92
C ASP A 111 -3.35 -8.63 11.26
N LYS A 112 -2.69 -7.57 11.77
CA LYS A 112 -2.70 -6.26 11.10
C LYS A 112 -2.03 -6.29 9.75
N VAL A 113 -0.90 -6.99 9.60
CA VAL A 113 -0.23 -7.12 8.30
C VAL A 113 -1.12 -7.88 7.30
N ASN A 114 -1.73 -8.99 7.72
CA ASN A 114 -2.66 -9.76 6.90
C ASN A 114 -3.90 -8.95 6.51
N SER A 115 -4.45 -8.15 7.42
CA SER A 115 -5.57 -7.25 7.14
C SER A 115 -5.19 -6.21 6.07
N LYS A 116 -3.99 -5.61 6.17
CA LYS A 116 -3.47 -4.70 5.15
C LYS A 116 -3.28 -5.40 3.79
N ILE A 117 -2.70 -6.60 3.78
CA ILE A 117 -2.54 -7.38 2.54
C ILE A 117 -3.89 -7.60 1.86
N THR A 118 -4.91 -8.01 2.63
CA THR A 118 -6.27 -8.25 2.13
C THR A 118 -6.85 -6.99 1.49
N MET A 119 -6.79 -5.86 2.19
CA MET A 119 -7.27 -4.57 1.67
C MET A 119 -6.58 -4.18 0.34
N TRP A 120 -5.26 -4.35 0.24
CA TRP A 120 -4.54 -4.03 -0.98
C TRP A 120 -4.85 -5.01 -2.12
N GLN A 121 -5.08 -6.29 -1.82
CA GLN A 121 -5.51 -7.29 -2.80
C GLN A 121 -6.91 -6.98 -3.36
N GLU A 122 -7.85 -6.54 -2.52
CA GLU A 122 -9.17 -6.08 -2.97
C GLU A 122 -9.05 -4.86 -3.90
N GLN A 123 -8.20 -3.90 -3.55
CA GLN A 123 -7.94 -2.74 -4.39
C GLN A 123 -7.32 -3.15 -5.74
N LEU A 124 -6.36 -4.07 -5.72
CA LEU A 124 -5.74 -4.62 -6.92
C LEU A 124 -6.77 -5.29 -7.83
N ALA A 125 -7.70 -6.06 -7.26
CA ALA A 125 -8.81 -6.67 -7.99
C ALA A 125 -9.69 -5.60 -8.64
N GLY A 126 -10.03 -4.52 -7.91
CA GLY A 126 -10.78 -3.38 -8.42
C GLY A 126 -10.08 -2.67 -9.59
N LEU A 127 -8.77 -2.41 -9.48
CA LEU A 127 -7.96 -1.81 -10.54
C LEU A 127 -7.87 -2.72 -11.77
N THR A 128 -7.73 -4.03 -11.56
CA THR A 128 -7.68 -5.01 -12.66
C THR A 128 -9.02 -5.12 -13.37
N ALA A 129 -10.14 -5.08 -12.63
CA ALA A 129 -11.48 -5.04 -13.19
C ALA A 129 -11.72 -3.74 -13.97
N LEU A 130 -11.25 -2.59 -13.45
CA LEU A 130 -11.30 -1.31 -14.16
C LEU A 130 -10.50 -1.36 -15.46
N LEU A 131 -9.29 -1.92 -15.45
CA LEU A 131 -8.42 -2.03 -16.63
C LEU A 131 -9.06 -2.80 -17.78
N LYS A 132 -9.93 -3.77 -17.48
CA LYS A 132 -10.70 -4.53 -18.50
C LYS A 132 -11.81 -3.71 -19.13
N LYS A 133 -12.28 -2.64 -18.47
CA LYS A 133 -13.40 -1.79 -18.90
C LYS A 133 -12.96 -0.53 -19.66
N ILE A 134 -11.68 -0.16 -19.58
CA ILE A 134 -11.08 1.03 -20.23
C ILE A 134 -10.04 0.66 -21.29
#